data_AF-A0A0V1PTB5-F1
#
_entry.id   AF-A0A0V1PTB5-F1
#
_cell.length_a   1.000
_cell.length_b   1.000
_cell.length_c   1.000
_cell.angle_alpha   90.00
_cell.angle_beta   90.00
_cell.angle_gamma   90.00
#
_symmetry.space_group_name_H-M   'P 1'
#
loop_
_entity.id
_entity.type
_entity.pdbx_description
1 polymer ?
#
loop_
_entity_poly.entity_id
_entity_poly.type
_entity_poly.pdbx_seq_one_letter_code
_entity_poly.pdbx_strand_id
1 'polypeptide(L)' 'MQNDIRNKFGKNMTKDSLKKFVDLHKNNELLPPEVPATCYVNLALNGWDKALDGKYLRINDDALKPYLQ' A
#
# COMPACT_ATOMS: atom_id res chain seq x y z
N MET A 1 -9.07 0.07 -12.17
CA MET A 1 -8.38 1.19 -11.49
C MET A 1 -6.90 1.32 -11.88
N GLN A 2 -6.00 0.40 -11.52
CA GLN A 2 -4.56 0.52 -11.83
C GLN A 2 -4.24 0.51 -13.34
N ASN A 3 -4.94 -0.33 -14.12
CA ASN A 3 -4.81 -0.34 -15.58
C ASN A 3 -5.32 0.96 -16.23
N ASP A 4 -6.37 1.55 -15.67
CA ASP A 4 -6.93 2.80 -16.19
C ASP A 4 -6.02 4.00 -15.90
N ILE A 5 -5.31 4.01 -14.77
CA ILE A 5 -4.30 5.03 -14.47
C ILE A 5 -3.18 5.00 -15.51
N ARG A 6 -2.71 3.81 -15.89
CA ARG A 6 -1.63 3.63 -16.87
C ARG A 6 -2.08 3.93 -18.31
N ASN A 7 -3.31 3.56 -18.67
CA ASN A 7 -3.74 3.54 -20.07
C ASN A 7 -4.77 4.62 -20.44
N LYS A 8 -5.53 5.15 -19.48
CA LYS A 8 -6.67 6.05 -19.73
C LYS A 8 -6.49 7.44 -19.12
N PHE A 9 -5.96 7.54 -17.90
CA PHE A 9 -5.89 8.78 -17.13
C PHE A 9 -4.50 9.45 -17.07
N GLY A 10 -3.48 8.86 -17.69
CA GLY A 10 -2.13 9.42 -17.71
C GLY A 10 -2.02 10.83 -18.30
N LYS A 11 -2.98 11.26 -19.13
CA LYS A 11 -3.03 12.61 -19.74
C LYS A 11 -3.18 13.74 -18.72
N ASN A 12 -3.76 13.47 -17.55
CA ASN A 12 -3.97 14.47 -16.50
C ASN A 12 -2.92 14.40 -15.39
N MET A 13 -1.88 13.58 -15.55
CA MET A 13 -0.80 13.41 -14.58
C MET A 13 0.47 14.09 -15.07
N THR A 14 1.33 14.49 -14.12
CA THR A 14 2.70 14.87 -14.48
C THR A 14 3.44 13.66 -15.04
N LYS A 15 4.33 13.90 -16.02
CA LYS A 15 5.10 12.83 -16.68
C LYS A 15 5.87 11.97 -15.68
N ASP A 16 6.42 12.59 -14.64
CA ASP A 16 7.19 11.90 -13.60
C ASP A 16 6.32 10.98 -12.74
N SER A 17 5.10 11.42 -12.39
CA SER A 17 4.16 10.60 -11.61
C SER A 17 3.69 9.40 -12.42
N LEU A 18 3.36 9.59 -13.70
CA LEU A 18 2.95 8.50 -14.59
C LEU A 18 4.09 7.49 -14.78
N LYS A 19 5.32 7.98 -15.01
CA LYS A 19 6.51 7.13 -15.14
C LYS A 19 6.71 6.26 -13.90
N LYS A 20 6.58 6.82 -12.70
CA LYS A 20 6.68 6.07 -11.44
C LYS A 20 5.69 4.90 -11.36
N PHE A 21 4.42 5.10 -11.70
CA PHE A 21 3.42 4.03 -11.64
C PHE A 21 3.59 2.96 -12.73
N VAL A 22 4.17 3.33 -13.88
CA VAL A 22 4.52 2.38 -14.94
C VAL A 22 5.74 1.55 -14.53
N ASP A 23 6.78 2.19 -14.00
CA ASP A 23 8.01 1.52 -13.57
C ASP A 23 7.74 0.55 -12.42
N LEU A 24 6.98 0.96 -11.39
CA LEU A 24 6.59 0.08 -10.27
C LEU A 24 5.88 -1.19 -10.75
N HIS A 25 5.06 -1.09 -11.80
CA HIS A 25 4.38 -2.26 -12.36
C HIS A 25 5.32 -3.11 -13.21
N LYS A 26 6.15 -2.50 -14.07
CA LYS A 26 7.10 -3.21 -14.92
C LYS A 26 8.16 -3.96 -14.11
N ASN A 27 8.60 -3.37 -13.00
CA ASN A 27 9.59 -3.94 -12.10
C ASN A 27 8.99 -4.93 -11.09
N ASN A 28 7.66 -5.13 -11.12
CA ASN A 28 6.94 -5.98 -10.16
C ASN A 28 7.16 -5.55 -8.69
N GLU A 29 7.26 -4.24 -8.44
CA GLU A 29 7.47 -3.62 -7.13
C GLU A 29 6.15 -3.23 -6.44
N LEU A 30 5.02 -3.62 -7.05
CA LEU A 30 3.71 -3.44 -6.44
C LEU A 30 3.50 -4.49 -5.36
N LEU A 31 3.25 -4.02 -4.14
CA LEU A 31 2.84 -4.89 -3.04
C LEU A 31 1.59 -5.68 -3.44
N PRO A 32 1.58 -7.01 -3.22
CA PRO A 32 0.38 -7.81 -3.37
C PRO A 32 -0.74 -7.25 -2.49
N PRO A 33 -1.98 -7.15 -2.97
CA PRO A 33 -3.09 -6.55 -2.23
C PRO A 33 -3.41 -7.31 -0.93
N GLU A 34 -3.05 -8.58 -0.83
CA GLU A 34 -3.21 -9.42 0.35
C GLU A 34 -2.37 -8.90 1.52
N VAL A 35 -1.17 -8.36 1.27
CA VAL A 35 -0.25 -7.89 2.32
C VAL A 35 -0.88 -6.77 3.18
N PRO A 36 -1.35 -5.64 2.62
CA PRO A 36 -2.03 -4.63 3.41
C PRO A 36 -3.39 -5.12 3.94
N ALA A 37 -4.11 -5.96 3.19
CA ALA A 37 -5.40 -6.49 3.63
C ALA A 37 -5.28 -7.31 4.92
N THR A 38 -4.31 -8.23 4.98
CA THR A 38 -4.02 -9.04 6.18
C THR A 38 -3.73 -8.16 7.39
N CYS A 39 -2.92 -7.11 7.23
CA CYS A 39 -2.64 -6.17 8.31
C CYS A 39 -3.90 -5.50 8.83
N TYR A 40 -4.77 -4.99 7.95
CA TYR A 40 -6.00 -4.32 8.37
C TYR A 40 -6.97 -5.29 9.07
N VAL A 41 -7.09 -6.51 8.55
CA VAL A 41 -7.95 -7.55 9.14
C VAL A 41 -7.43 -7.94 10.53
N ASN A 42 -6.14 -8.19 10.67
CA ASN A 42 -5.54 -8.57 11.96
C ASN A 42 -5.62 -7.44 13.00
N LEU A 43 -5.44 -6.17 12.59
CA LEU A 43 -5.66 -5.03 13.48
C LEU A 43 -7.11 -4.95 13.98
N ALA A 44 -8.08 -5.22 13.11
CA ALA A 44 -9.50 -5.18 13.45
C ALA A 44 -9.95 -6.37 14.32
N LEU A 45 -9.43 -7.57 14.04
CA LEU A 45 -9.83 -8.81 14.73
C LEU A 45 -9.13 -8.99 16.08
N ASN A 46 -7.83 -8.72 16.15
CA ASN A 46 -7.03 -8.99 17.35
C ASN A 46 -6.95 -7.76 18.27
N GLY A 47 -7.44 -6.62 17.81
CA GLY A 47 -7.15 -5.32 18.43
C GLY A 47 -5.70 -4.91 18.22
N TRP A 48 -5.37 -3.69 18.63
CA TRP A 48 -4.02 -3.15 18.48
C TRP A 48 -3.45 -2.65 19.80
N ASP A 49 -2.12 -2.54 19.86
CA ASP A 49 -1.43 -1.97 21.02
C ASP A 49 -1.74 -0.47 21.13
N LYS A 50 -2.06 0.01 22.34
CA LYS A 50 -2.28 1.44 22.63
C LYS A 50 -1.11 2.32 22.23
N ALA A 51 0.10 1.78 22.15
CA ALA A 51 1.27 2.47 21.63
C ALA A 51 1.12 2.89 20.16
N LEU A 52 0.16 2.33 19.41
CA LEU A 52 -0.14 2.68 18.01
C LEU A 52 -1.24 3.76 17.91
N ASP A 53 -1.93 4.08 19.01
CA ASP A 53 -3.07 5.02 18.99
C ASP A 53 -2.67 6.39 18.46
N GLY A 54 -3.43 6.88 17.46
CA GLY A 54 -3.24 8.19 16.86
C GLY A 54 -2.00 8.33 15.96
N LYS A 55 -1.21 7.26 15.77
CA LYS A 55 -0.02 7.29 14.90
C LYS A 55 -0.38 6.98 13.45
N TYR A 56 0.32 7.65 12.54
CA TYR A 56 0.39 7.23 11.14
C TYR A 56 1.58 6.31 10.94
N LEU A 57 1.33 5.10 10.44
CA LEU A 57 2.32 4.06 10.21
C LEU A 57 2.25 3.58 8.77
N ARG A 58 3.39 3.17 8.23
CA ARG A 58 3.49 2.47 6.95
C ARG A 58 3.43 0.98 7.18
N ILE A 59 2.91 0.26 6.19
CA ILE A 59 2.71 -1.19 6.27
C ILE A 59 3.98 -1.97 6.62
N ASN A 60 5.15 -1.43 6.28
CA ASN A 60 6.46 -2.02 6.53
C ASN A 60 7.11 -1.57 7.85
N ASP A 61 6.44 -0.77 8.67
CA ASP A 61 6.95 -0.36 9.97
C ASP A 61 7.00 -1.57 10.92
N ASP A 62 8.08 -1.66 11.71
CA ASP A 62 8.31 -2.78 12.63
C ASP A 62 7.17 -2.98 13.64
N ALA A 63 6.50 -1.89 14.00
CA ALA A 63 5.35 -1.91 14.90
C ALA A 63 4.15 -2.68 14.35
N LEU A 64 4.05 -2.85 13.02
CA LEU A 64 2.97 -3.56 12.35
C LEU A 64 3.31 -5.01 11.98
N LYS A 65 4.57 -5.45 12.17
CA LYS A 65 4.99 -6.85 11.89
C LYS A 65 4.10 -7.92 12.52
N PRO A 66 3.61 -7.78 13.77
CA PRO A 66 2.73 -8.79 14.37
C PRO A 66 1.40 -8.98 13.62
N TYR A 67 0.97 -7.99 12.83
CA TYR A 67 -0.30 -8.02 12.11
C TYR A 67 -0.14 -8.47 10.65
N LEU A 68 1.08 -8.75 10.19
CA LEU A 68 1.36 -9.22 8.82
C LEU A 68 1.40 -10.76 8.69
N GLN A 69 1.10 -11.49 9.77
CA GLN A 69 1.10 -12.96 9.80
C GLN A 69 -0.24 -13.56 9.38
#